data_AF-A0A9W9XTT2-F1
#
_entry.id   AF-A0A9W9XTT2-F1
#
_cell.length_a   1.000
_cell.length_b   1.000
_cell.length_c   1.000
_cell.angle_alpha   90.00
_cell.angle_beta   90.00
_cell.angle_gamma   90.00
#
_symmetry.space_group_name_H-M   'P 1'
#
loop_
_entity.id
_entity.type
_entity.pdbx_description
1 polymer ?
#
loop_
_entity_poly.entity_id
_entity_poly.type
_entity_poly.pdbx_seq_one_letter_code
_entity_poly.pdbx_strand_id
1 'polypeptide(L)'
;MTYITRSKAIPKGLVQTRLAFFKPVVIPANGLISIPSPCTNPTARPQLQMNFGRGTIARKFHSNPIIMASSSELKQTLTPTLLDDVHKLWFDHLSCEEALLLPEWNEMGKWFSRDEAFDEACVTQFGPALETIADSGASASQILSAFSPSSPMDWLSIIILLDQVPRNCYRGAESKLVFGRFDPLAEEIALRAIEEGIPTQSSYFKYRMAYRTWFHMPLMHSESLAVHEQAVKVHEGTARDVNELLARDASTLTGEEKRCQAVLSKKADALEAFLSNTLDFEKRHKVIIERFGRYPHRNQALGRVSTPEEIEYLNNGGETFG
;
A
#
# COMPACT_ATOMS: atom_id res chain seq x y z
N MET A 1 -40.33 53.28 46.52
CA MET A 1 -40.78 52.18 45.65
C MET A 1 -39.93 52.19 44.39
N THR A 2 -38.87 51.39 44.35
CA THR A 2 -38.12 51.10 43.12
C THR A 2 -37.68 49.65 43.21
N TYR A 3 -38.17 48.84 42.27
CA TYR A 3 -38.04 47.38 42.26
C TYR A 3 -36.61 46.96 41.97
N ILE A 4 -36.02 46.17 42.88
CA ILE A 4 -34.81 45.36 42.66
C ILE A 4 -35.29 43.91 42.62
N THR A 5 -35.24 43.27 41.46
CA THR A 5 -35.55 41.84 41.30
C THR A 5 -34.29 40.99 41.35
N ARG A 6 -34.28 40.09 42.35
CA ARG A 6 -33.34 38.99 42.55
C ARG A 6 -33.53 37.90 41.50
N SER A 7 -32.44 37.24 41.11
CA SER A 7 -32.40 35.77 40.87
C SER A 7 -30.97 35.30 41.08
N LYS A 8 -30.68 34.73 42.27
CA LYS A 8 -30.67 33.28 42.59
C LYS A 8 -29.56 32.52 41.86
N ALA A 9 -28.46 32.34 42.59
CA ALA A 9 -27.43 31.34 42.34
C ALA A 9 -27.97 29.92 42.54
N ILE A 10 -27.54 29.00 41.68
CA ILE A 10 -27.74 27.53 41.72
C ILE A 10 -26.38 26.90 41.35
N PRO A 11 -25.99 25.74 41.94
CA PRO A 11 -24.71 25.61 42.64
C PRO A 11 -23.59 24.91 41.86
N LYS A 12 -22.35 25.16 42.32
CA LYS A 12 -21.16 24.35 42.03
C LYS A 12 -21.32 22.95 42.67
N GLY A 13 -21.27 21.90 41.85
CA GLY A 13 -21.16 20.52 42.34
C GLY A 13 -21.33 19.45 41.27
N LEU A 14 -20.27 18.65 41.08
CA LEU A 14 -20.20 17.35 40.41
C LEU A 14 -20.48 17.27 38.89
N VAL A 15 -19.42 17.48 38.09
CA VAL A 15 -19.07 16.57 36.99
C VAL A 15 -17.57 16.33 37.05
N GLN A 16 -17.17 15.33 37.82
CA GLN A 16 -15.86 14.70 37.75
C GLN A 16 -16.11 13.23 37.47
N THR A 17 -15.23 12.61 36.68
CA THR A 17 -15.25 11.26 36.08
C THR A 17 -16.03 11.15 34.76
N ARG A 18 -15.46 10.76 33.61
CA ARG A 18 -14.20 10.04 33.32
C ARG A 18 -13.49 10.67 32.11
N LEU A 19 -12.35 11.34 32.33
CA LEU A 19 -11.25 11.24 31.36
C LEU A 19 -10.72 9.81 31.50
N ALA A 20 -11.02 8.95 30.54
CA ALA A 20 -10.30 7.69 30.42
C ALA A 20 -8.86 8.05 30.05
N PHE A 21 -7.96 7.77 30.98
CA PHE A 21 -6.53 7.85 30.79
C PHE A 21 -6.16 7.10 29.51
N PHE A 22 -5.47 7.79 28.58
CA PHE A 22 -4.59 7.14 27.62
C PHE A 22 -3.61 6.29 28.42
N LYS A 23 -3.87 4.98 28.51
CA LYS A 23 -2.83 4.03 28.80
C LYS A 23 -2.22 3.66 27.46
N PRO A 24 -0.93 3.92 27.20
CA PRO A 24 -0.27 3.24 26.12
C PRO A 24 -0.47 1.74 26.35
N VAL A 25 -0.89 1.02 25.31
CA VAL A 25 -0.74 -0.43 25.29
C VAL A 25 0.76 -0.68 25.30
N VAL A 26 1.29 -0.92 26.49
CA VAL A 26 2.64 -1.46 26.66
C VAL A 26 2.58 -2.88 26.15
N ILE A 27 3.03 -3.08 24.92
CA ILE A 27 3.42 -4.41 24.46
C ILE A 27 4.60 -4.82 25.34
N PRO A 28 4.54 -5.95 26.07
CA PRO A 28 5.68 -6.40 26.84
C PRO A 28 6.86 -6.65 25.89
N ALA A 29 7.93 -5.88 26.09
CA ALA A 29 9.24 -6.18 25.55
C ALA A 29 9.74 -7.47 26.21
N ASN A 30 9.32 -8.62 25.65
CA ASN A 30 9.85 -9.98 25.76
C ASN A 30 8.71 -10.99 25.55
N GLY A 31 8.30 -11.12 24.29
CA GLY A 31 7.51 -12.24 23.78
C GLY A 31 8.22 -12.83 22.58
N LEU A 32 9.34 -13.51 22.81
CA LEU A 32 9.97 -14.38 21.81
C LEU A 32 8.96 -15.47 21.44
N ILE A 33 8.32 -15.35 20.28
CA ILE A 33 7.80 -16.52 19.57
C ILE A 33 8.78 -16.75 18.43
N SER A 34 9.66 -17.73 18.65
CA SER A 34 10.60 -18.24 17.67
C SER A 34 9.86 -18.63 16.38
N ILE A 35 10.18 -17.96 15.28
CA ILE A 35 10.02 -18.54 13.95
C ILE A 35 11.03 -19.69 13.87
N PRO A 36 10.64 -20.92 13.51
CA PRO A 36 11.61 -22.00 13.38
C PRO A 36 12.56 -21.70 12.23
N SER A 37 13.81 -21.39 12.57
CA SER A 37 14.95 -21.45 11.65
C SER A 37 15.01 -22.85 11.04
N PRO A 38 15.16 -23.02 9.71
CA PRO A 38 15.38 -24.33 9.14
C PRO A 38 16.75 -24.85 9.58
N CYS A 39 16.68 -25.92 10.38
CA CYS A 39 17.72 -26.81 10.89
C CYS A 39 19.10 -26.71 10.20
N THR A 40 20.09 -26.27 10.97
CA THR A 40 21.45 -26.82 10.90
C THR A 40 21.56 -27.99 11.86
N ASN A 41 21.89 -29.19 11.38
CA ASN A 41 22.89 -30.01 12.08
C ASN A 41 23.53 -31.09 11.16
N PRO A 42 24.78 -31.49 11.47
CA PRO A 42 25.72 -32.13 10.56
C PRO A 42 25.63 -33.66 10.63
N THR A 43 25.89 -34.33 9.50
CA THR A 43 26.89 -35.42 9.33
C THR A 43 26.59 -36.28 8.09
N ALA A 44 27.68 -36.76 7.48
CA ALA A 44 27.80 -37.82 6.47
C ALA A 44 27.46 -37.50 5.00
N ARG A 45 28.52 -37.21 4.23
CA ARG A 45 28.61 -37.40 2.76
C ARG A 45 28.27 -38.85 2.38
N PRO A 46 27.66 -39.03 1.20
CA PRO A 46 28.40 -39.69 0.13
C PRO A 46 28.43 -38.83 -1.14
N GLN A 47 29.57 -38.88 -1.84
CA GLN A 47 29.75 -38.30 -3.16
C GLN A 47 28.77 -38.94 -4.16
N LEU A 48 27.97 -38.12 -4.85
CA LEU A 48 27.44 -38.50 -6.16
C LEU A 48 27.64 -37.35 -7.16
N GLN A 49 28.14 -37.74 -8.32
CA GLN A 49 28.62 -36.91 -9.41
C GLN A 49 27.53 -36.00 -9.98
N MET A 50 27.98 -34.82 -10.40
CA MET A 50 27.22 -33.83 -11.14
C MET A 50 26.69 -34.38 -12.46
N ASN A 51 25.42 -34.08 -12.75
CA ASN A 51 24.90 -33.96 -14.11
C ASN A 51 24.15 -32.63 -14.21
N PHE A 52 24.76 -31.66 -14.91
CA PHE A 52 24.13 -30.38 -15.24
C PHE A 52 23.10 -30.58 -16.35
N GLY A 53 21.82 -30.60 -15.99
CA GLY A 53 20.71 -30.40 -16.92
C GLY A 53 20.37 -28.92 -17.03
N ARG A 54 20.67 -28.31 -18.18
CA ARG A 54 20.36 -26.91 -18.52
C ARG A 54 18.84 -26.66 -18.50
N GLY A 55 18.44 -25.57 -17.86
CA GLY A 55 17.08 -25.05 -17.92
C GLY A 55 16.95 -23.64 -17.34
N THR A 56 17.94 -22.77 -17.54
CA THR A 56 17.83 -21.35 -17.17
C THR A 56 17.39 -20.58 -18.40
N ILE A 57 16.17 -20.05 -18.41
CA ILE A 57 15.76 -19.01 -19.34
C ILE A 57 16.50 -17.74 -18.92
N ALA A 58 17.70 -17.56 -19.45
CA ALA A 58 18.43 -16.31 -19.32
C ALA A 58 17.68 -15.24 -20.12
N ARG A 59 16.97 -14.33 -19.42
CA ARG A 59 16.42 -13.13 -20.06
C ARG A 59 17.60 -12.27 -20.51
N LYS A 60 17.80 -12.19 -21.83
CA LYS A 60 18.81 -11.31 -22.43
C LYS A 60 18.31 -9.87 -22.33
N PHE A 61 18.86 -9.12 -21.38
CA PHE A 61 18.84 -7.66 -21.46
C PHE A 61 19.71 -7.24 -22.64
N HIS A 62 19.09 -7.06 -23.79
CA HIS A 62 19.72 -6.32 -24.88
C HIS A 62 19.64 -4.85 -24.50
N SER A 63 20.78 -4.17 -24.48
CA SER A 63 20.85 -2.71 -24.48
C SER A 63 20.31 -2.22 -25.83
N ASN A 64 18.98 -2.25 -26.00
CA ASN A 64 18.35 -1.62 -27.14
C ASN A 64 18.44 -0.10 -26.96
N PRO A 65 18.69 0.66 -28.03
CA PRO A 65 18.50 2.11 -27.98
C PRO A 65 17.07 2.38 -27.50
N ILE A 66 16.89 3.41 -26.66
CA ILE A 66 15.57 3.88 -26.24
C ILE A 66 14.80 4.28 -27.50
N ILE A 67 14.03 3.36 -28.06
CA ILE A 67 13.05 3.67 -29.09
C ILE A 67 11.87 4.20 -28.31
N MET A 68 11.64 5.52 -28.36
CA MET A 68 10.42 6.08 -27.80
C MET A 68 9.24 5.37 -28.46
N ALA A 69 8.56 4.50 -27.71
CA ALA A 69 7.35 3.86 -28.20
C ALA A 69 6.41 4.98 -28.65
N SER A 70 5.85 4.83 -29.84
CA SER A 70 4.92 5.82 -30.34
C SER A 70 3.70 5.87 -29.41
N SER A 71 3.02 7.01 -29.32
CA SER A 71 1.73 7.09 -28.60
C SER A 71 0.73 6.02 -29.08
N SER A 72 0.87 5.54 -30.31
CA SER A 72 0.06 4.44 -30.87
C SER A 72 0.40 3.08 -30.24
N GLU A 73 1.65 2.81 -29.92
CA GLU A 73 2.09 1.55 -29.32
C GLU A 73 1.66 1.44 -27.85
N LEU A 74 1.81 2.53 -27.08
CA LEU A 74 1.27 2.60 -25.72
C LEU A 74 -0.24 2.34 -25.70
N LYS A 75 -1.01 2.92 -26.62
CA LYS A 75 -2.46 2.72 -26.69
C LYS A 75 -2.88 1.29 -27.09
N GLN A 76 -2.02 0.57 -27.82
CA GLN A 76 -2.30 -0.82 -28.20
C GLN A 76 -2.09 -1.76 -27.01
N THR A 77 -1.12 -1.47 -26.14
CA THR A 77 -0.81 -2.32 -24.98
C THR A 77 -1.62 -1.93 -23.74
N LEU A 78 -1.78 -0.63 -23.49
CA LEU A 78 -2.43 -0.08 -22.30
C LEU A 78 -3.93 0.07 -22.52
N THR A 79 -4.63 -1.06 -22.52
CA THR A 79 -6.07 -1.14 -22.84
C THR A 79 -6.95 -1.14 -21.57
N PRO A 80 -8.24 -0.78 -21.68
CA PRO A 80 -9.18 -0.94 -20.57
C PRO A 80 -9.28 -2.39 -20.06
N THR A 81 -9.22 -3.38 -20.96
CA THR A 81 -9.24 -4.81 -20.57
C THR A 81 -8.07 -5.19 -19.67
N LEU A 82 -6.89 -4.60 -19.90
CA LEU A 82 -5.75 -4.80 -19.01
C LEU A 82 -6.04 -4.32 -17.57
N LEU A 83 -6.81 -3.24 -17.41
CA LEU A 83 -7.20 -2.74 -16.08
C LEU A 83 -8.21 -3.64 -15.39
N ASP A 84 -9.14 -4.23 -16.15
CA ASP A 84 -10.07 -5.25 -15.67
C ASP A 84 -9.32 -6.50 -15.20
N ASP A 85 -8.33 -6.94 -15.96
CA ASP A 85 -7.49 -8.10 -15.63
C ASP A 85 -6.65 -7.85 -14.37
N VAL A 86 -6.07 -6.65 -14.23
CA VAL A 86 -5.37 -6.24 -13.00
C VAL A 86 -6.30 -6.27 -11.80
N HIS A 87 -7.49 -5.67 -11.93
CA HIS A 87 -8.48 -5.69 -10.85
C HIS A 87 -8.85 -7.13 -10.46
N LYS A 88 -9.16 -7.95 -11.46
CA LYS A 88 -9.54 -9.34 -11.27
C LYS A 88 -8.44 -10.10 -10.55
N LEU A 89 -7.21 -10.11 -11.07
CA LEU A 89 -6.11 -10.85 -10.44
C LEU A 89 -5.87 -10.40 -8.99
N TRP A 90 -5.87 -9.09 -8.75
CA TRP A 90 -5.51 -8.52 -7.45
C TRP A 90 -6.57 -8.77 -6.38
N PHE A 91 -7.85 -8.82 -6.74
CA PHE A 91 -8.97 -8.91 -5.80
C PHE A 91 -9.74 -10.24 -5.84
N ASP A 92 -9.41 -11.20 -6.72
CA ASP A 92 -10.14 -12.47 -6.90
C ASP A 92 -10.32 -13.29 -5.60
N HIS A 93 -9.38 -13.17 -4.68
CA HIS A 93 -9.42 -13.88 -3.40
C HIS A 93 -10.43 -13.29 -2.40
N LEU A 94 -10.94 -12.07 -2.62
CA LEU A 94 -11.96 -11.45 -1.78
C LEU A 94 -13.36 -11.93 -2.21
N SER A 95 -13.91 -12.83 -1.41
CA SER A 95 -15.12 -13.59 -1.77
C SER A 95 -16.43 -12.80 -1.73
N CYS A 96 -16.46 -11.60 -1.14
CA CYS A 96 -17.68 -10.82 -0.99
C CYS A 96 -17.44 -9.31 -0.84
N GLU A 97 -18.50 -8.52 -1.04
CA GLU A 97 -18.50 -7.06 -0.90
C GLU A 97 -18.14 -6.57 0.51
N GLU A 98 -18.41 -7.35 1.56
CA GLU A 98 -18.03 -6.96 2.93
C GLU A 98 -16.52 -7.04 3.15
N ALA A 99 -15.82 -7.97 2.48
CA ALA A 99 -14.37 -8.06 2.51
C ALA A 99 -13.70 -6.85 1.84
N LEU A 100 -14.40 -6.17 0.92
CA LEU A 100 -13.93 -4.91 0.35
C LEU A 100 -14.00 -3.75 1.34
N LEU A 101 -15.02 -3.75 2.22
CA LEU A 101 -15.18 -2.72 3.26
C LEU A 101 -14.07 -2.82 4.30
N LEU A 102 -13.84 -4.03 4.81
CA LEU A 102 -12.74 -4.31 5.74
C LEU A 102 -12.30 -5.78 5.59
N PRO A 103 -11.18 -6.03 4.90
CA PRO A 103 -10.66 -7.37 4.69
C PRO A 103 -10.09 -7.93 6.00
N GLU A 104 -10.24 -9.25 6.18
CA GLU A 104 -9.67 -9.96 7.32
C GLU A 104 -8.15 -10.15 7.15
N TRP A 105 -7.45 -10.44 8.25
CA TRP A 105 -5.99 -10.60 8.25
C TRP A 105 -5.48 -11.68 7.29
N ASN A 106 -6.19 -12.79 7.17
CA ASN A 106 -5.85 -13.89 6.26
C ASN A 106 -6.05 -13.50 4.78
N GLU A 107 -7.05 -12.65 4.49
CA GLU A 107 -7.30 -12.11 3.15
C GLU A 107 -6.20 -11.12 2.79
N MET A 108 -5.92 -10.14 3.67
CA MET A 108 -4.82 -9.18 3.49
C MET A 108 -3.47 -9.87 3.30
N GLY A 109 -3.24 -10.97 4.02
CA GLY A 109 -2.02 -11.77 3.91
C GLY A 109 -1.70 -12.25 2.49
N LYS A 110 -2.70 -12.37 1.60
CA LYS A 110 -2.49 -12.73 0.19
C LYS A 110 -1.75 -11.66 -0.61
N TRP A 111 -1.90 -10.38 -0.26
CA TRP A 111 -1.18 -9.29 -0.92
C TRP A 111 0.26 -9.14 -0.44
N PHE A 112 0.52 -9.47 0.82
CA PHE A 112 1.81 -9.21 1.47
C PHE A 112 2.72 -10.44 1.56
N SER A 113 2.22 -11.62 1.17
CA SER A 113 3.01 -12.85 1.18
C SER A 113 3.58 -13.14 -0.21
N ARG A 114 4.79 -13.71 -0.24
CA ARG A 114 5.35 -14.23 -1.48
C ARG A 114 4.61 -15.52 -1.88
N ASP A 115 4.20 -15.58 -3.14
CA ASP A 115 3.56 -16.73 -3.76
C ASP A 115 4.08 -16.87 -5.20
N GLU A 116 4.75 -17.99 -5.50
CA GLU A 116 5.39 -18.21 -6.80
C GLU A 116 4.39 -18.34 -7.96
N ALA A 117 3.21 -18.90 -7.70
CA ALA A 117 2.17 -19.03 -8.73
C ALA A 117 1.55 -17.66 -9.02
N PHE A 118 1.37 -16.83 -8.00
CA PHE A 118 0.92 -15.45 -8.19
C PHE A 118 1.97 -14.60 -8.93
N ASP A 119 3.25 -14.76 -8.60
CA ASP A 119 4.35 -14.09 -9.31
C ASP A 119 4.38 -14.49 -10.79
N GLU A 120 4.22 -15.78 -11.10
CA GLU A 120 4.17 -16.28 -12.49
C GLU A 120 2.95 -15.70 -13.25
N ALA A 121 1.80 -15.60 -12.59
CA ALA A 121 0.60 -14.98 -13.16
C ALA A 121 0.83 -13.49 -13.48
N CYS A 122 1.42 -12.73 -12.55
CA CYS A 122 1.78 -11.32 -12.77
C CYS A 122 2.74 -11.15 -13.96
N VAL A 123 3.80 -11.96 -14.01
CA VAL A 123 4.78 -11.93 -15.10
C VAL A 123 4.11 -12.24 -16.44
N THR A 124 3.30 -13.29 -16.49
CA THR A 124 2.69 -13.77 -17.74
C THR A 124 1.66 -12.78 -18.28
N GLN A 125 0.80 -12.24 -17.40
CA GLN A 125 -0.32 -11.40 -17.82
C GLN A 125 0.10 -9.95 -18.02
N PHE A 126 0.99 -9.42 -17.18
CA PHE A 126 1.26 -7.98 -17.13
C PHE A 126 2.69 -7.60 -17.54
N GLY A 127 3.60 -8.57 -17.62
CA GLY A 127 4.98 -8.37 -18.10
C GLY A 127 5.07 -7.57 -19.40
N PRO A 128 4.33 -7.91 -20.46
CA PRO A 128 4.37 -7.17 -21.74
C PRO A 128 4.02 -5.68 -21.61
N ALA A 129 3.05 -5.34 -20.75
CA ALA A 129 2.68 -3.95 -20.50
C ALA A 129 3.76 -3.20 -19.73
N LEU A 130 4.34 -3.83 -18.70
CA LEU A 130 5.44 -3.27 -17.92
C LEU A 130 6.70 -3.05 -18.77
N GLU A 131 7.03 -4.00 -19.64
CA GLU A 131 8.14 -3.90 -20.59
C GLU A 131 7.90 -2.74 -21.58
N THR A 132 6.69 -2.63 -22.14
CA THR A 132 6.32 -1.50 -23.02
C THR A 132 6.47 -0.15 -22.30
N ILE A 133 6.02 -0.05 -21.05
CA ILE A 133 6.16 1.18 -20.25
C ILE A 133 7.63 1.48 -19.93
N ALA A 134 8.43 0.46 -19.60
CA ALA A 134 9.83 0.62 -19.28
C ALA A 134 10.63 1.07 -20.50
N ASP A 135 10.49 0.38 -21.63
CA ASP A 135 11.27 0.61 -22.85
C ASP A 135 10.91 1.93 -23.53
N SER A 136 9.64 2.34 -23.46
CA SER A 136 9.18 3.60 -24.04
C SER A 136 9.64 4.85 -23.30
N GLY A 137 10.00 4.74 -22.01
CA GLY A 137 10.22 5.89 -21.15
C GLY A 137 8.98 6.76 -20.91
N ALA A 138 7.77 6.21 -21.09
CA ALA A 138 6.51 6.95 -20.92
C ALA A 138 6.39 7.67 -19.56
N SER A 139 5.99 8.93 -19.56
CA SER A 139 5.64 9.67 -18.35
C SER A 139 4.29 9.23 -17.79
N ALA A 140 4.01 9.55 -16.51
CA ALA A 140 2.71 9.32 -15.88
C ALA A 140 1.55 9.91 -16.72
N SER A 141 1.72 11.12 -17.26
CA SER A 141 0.73 11.76 -18.13
C SER A 141 0.48 10.98 -19.43
N GLN A 142 1.52 10.40 -20.03
CA GLN A 142 1.35 9.58 -21.24
C GLN A 142 0.65 8.26 -20.95
N ILE A 143 0.94 7.64 -19.80
CA ILE A 143 0.25 6.42 -19.34
C ILE A 143 -1.23 6.71 -19.08
N LEU A 144 -1.54 7.77 -18.32
CA LEU A 144 -2.92 8.20 -18.07
C LEU A 144 -3.65 8.55 -19.37
N SER A 145 -2.98 9.21 -20.32
CA SER A 145 -3.57 9.50 -21.63
C SER A 145 -3.80 8.24 -22.47
N ALA A 146 -2.93 7.22 -22.36
CA ALA A 146 -3.10 5.97 -23.07
C ALA A 146 -4.31 5.19 -22.56
N PHE A 147 -4.43 5.04 -21.24
CA PHE A 147 -5.57 4.36 -20.61
C PHE A 147 -6.87 5.17 -20.67
N SER A 148 -6.79 6.50 -20.55
CA SER A 148 -7.94 7.40 -20.42
C SER A 148 -8.92 6.96 -19.30
N PRO A 149 -8.46 6.87 -18.03
CA PRO A 149 -9.28 6.33 -16.95
C PRO A 149 -10.56 7.16 -16.75
N SER A 150 -11.67 6.45 -16.63
CA SER A 150 -13.03 7.00 -16.55
C SER A 150 -13.70 6.74 -15.19
N SER A 151 -13.12 5.86 -14.39
CA SER A 151 -13.66 5.43 -13.09
C SER A 151 -12.57 5.37 -12.01
N PRO A 152 -12.92 5.47 -10.71
CA PRO A 152 -11.94 5.24 -9.65
C PRO A 152 -11.30 3.84 -9.70
N MET A 153 -11.98 2.85 -10.28
CA MET A 153 -11.40 1.52 -10.47
C MET A 153 -10.27 1.54 -11.50
N ASP A 154 -10.44 2.28 -12.60
CA ASP A 154 -9.42 2.41 -13.63
C ASP A 154 -8.13 3.01 -13.03
N TRP A 155 -8.27 4.07 -12.25
CA TRP A 155 -7.15 4.69 -11.51
C TRP A 155 -6.49 3.71 -10.54
N LEU A 156 -7.29 2.98 -9.76
CA LEU A 156 -6.80 1.98 -8.83
C LEU A 156 -6.01 0.87 -9.53
N SER A 157 -6.54 0.33 -10.64
CA SER A 157 -5.87 -0.69 -11.43
C SER A 157 -4.57 -0.19 -12.06
N ILE A 158 -4.52 1.06 -12.53
CA ILE A 158 -3.28 1.66 -13.02
C ILE A 158 -2.24 1.74 -11.89
N ILE A 159 -2.65 2.16 -10.70
CA ILE A 159 -1.76 2.24 -9.54
C ILE A 159 -1.25 0.85 -9.15
N ILE A 160 -2.10 -0.17 -9.09
CA ILE A 160 -1.69 -1.55 -8.78
C ILE A 160 -0.75 -2.09 -9.86
N LEU A 161 -1.03 -1.84 -11.14
CA LEU A 161 -0.17 -2.24 -12.26
C LEU A 161 1.23 -1.64 -12.14
N LEU A 162 1.36 -0.42 -11.63
CA LEU A 162 2.64 0.29 -11.53
C LEU A 162 3.33 0.14 -10.18
N ASP A 163 2.60 -0.10 -9.09
CA ASP A 163 3.18 -0.17 -7.76
C ASP A 163 3.36 -1.63 -7.32
N GLN A 164 2.30 -2.43 -7.42
CA GLN A 164 2.28 -3.74 -6.81
C GLN A 164 2.76 -4.83 -7.75
N VAL A 165 2.21 -4.90 -8.96
CA VAL A 165 2.58 -5.92 -9.96
C VAL A 165 4.09 -5.97 -10.22
N PRO A 166 4.83 -4.84 -10.32
CA PRO A 166 6.28 -4.89 -10.54
C PRO A 166 7.05 -5.56 -9.39
N ARG A 167 6.56 -5.48 -8.14
CA ARG A 167 7.17 -6.16 -6.98
C ARG A 167 7.04 -7.69 -7.06
N ASN A 168 6.01 -8.18 -7.74
CA ASN A 168 5.83 -9.60 -8.06
C ASN A 168 6.61 -10.02 -9.33
N CYS A 169 6.75 -9.13 -10.31
CA CYS A 169 7.45 -9.41 -11.57
C CYS A 169 8.99 -9.34 -11.48
N TYR A 170 9.52 -8.44 -10.65
CA TYR A 170 10.94 -8.06 -10.64
C TYR A 170 11.55 -8.17 -9.24
N ARG A 171 11.73 -9.41 -8.77
CA ARG A 171 12.35 -9.70 -7.47
C ARG A 171 13.89 -9.66 -7.51
N GLY A 172 14.50 -9.40 -6.35
CA GLY A 172 15.95 -9.50 -6.17
C GLY A 172 16.70 -8.44 -6.98
N ALA A 173 17.66 -8.86 -7.81
CA ALA A 173 18.48 -7.93 -8.60
C ALA A 173 17.66 -7.06 -9.58
N GLU A 174 16.50 -7.55 -10.01
CA GLU A 174 15.62 -6.81 -10.93
C GLU A 174 14.77 -5.75 -10.23
N SER A 175 14.73 -5.73 -8.89
CA SER A 175 13.98 -4.73 -8.12
C SER A 175 14.46 -3.29 -8.33
N LYS A 176 15.64 -3.10 -8.94
CA LYS A 176 16.09 -1.79 -9.45
C LYS A 176 15.07 -1.14 -10.39
N LEU A 177 14.34 -1.94 -11.18
CA LEU A 177 13.36 -1.44 -12.13
C LEU A 177 12.10 -0.98 -11.39
N VAL A 178 11.69 -1.71 -10.34
CA VAL A 178 10.61 -1.31 -9.43
C VAL A 178 10.91 0.06 -8.85
N PHE A 179 12.02 0.18 -8.12
CA PHE A 179 12.36 1.41 -7.39
C PHE A 179 12.72 2.58 -8.31
N GLY A 180 13.39 2.32 -9.43
CA GLY A 180 13.92 3.37 -10.30
C GLY A 180 12.97 3.81 -11.42
N ARG A 181 12.00 2.98 -11.81
CA ARG A 181 11.11 3.26 -12.95
C ARG A 181 9.64 3.29 -12.57
N PHE A 182 9.17 2.31 -11.81
CA PHE A 182 7.74 2.13 -11.58
C PHE A 182 7.25 2.87 -10.33
N ASP A 183 8.00 2.87 -9.22
CA ASP A 183 7.64 3.62 -8.01
C ASP A 183 7.38 5.11 -8.29
N PRO A 184 8.24 5.85 -9.03
CA PRO A 184 7.97 7.27 -9.31
C PRO A 184 6.72 7.50 -10.17
N LEU A 185 6.42 6.57 -11.09
CA LEU A 185 5.20 6.65 -11.91
C LEU A 185 3.95 6.42 -11.06
N ALA A 186 3.98 5.39 -10.21
CA ALA A 186 2.87 5.07 -9.33
C ALA A 186 2.62 6.18 -8.31
N GLU A 187 3.67 6.75 -7.72
CA GLU A 187 3.60 7.88 -6.79
C GLU A 187 2.93 9.09 -7.45
N GLU A 188 3.40 9.48 -8.64
CA GLU A 188 2.85 10.65 -9.35
C GLU A 188 1.37 10.45 -9.70
N ILE A 189 0.98 9.26 -10.17
CA ILE A 189 -0.41 8.94 -10.50
C ILE A 189 -1.28 8.88 -9.24
N ALA A 190 -0.79 8.30 -8.15
CA ALA A 190 -1.52 8.23 -6.89
C ALA A 190 -1.74 9.62 -6.27
N LEU A 191 -0.73 10.48 -6.28
CA LEU A 191 -0.85 11.86 -5.81
C LEU A 191 -1.90 12.64 -6.62
N ARG A 192 -1.89 12.51 -7.96
CA ARG A 192 -2.92 13.11 -8.81
C ARG A 192 -4.32 12.58 -8.49
N ALA A 193 -4.47 11.26 -8.34
CA ALA A 193 -5.75 10.64 -8.00
C ALA A 193 -6.29 11.15 -6.65
N ILE A 194 -5.41 11.29 -5.66
CA ILE A 194 -5.76 11.82 -4.33
C ILE A 194 -6.15 13.29 -4.42
N GLU A 195 -5.41 14.11 -5.17
CA GLU A 195 -5.70 15.53 -5.38
C GLU A 195 -7.05 15.75 -6.09
N GLU A 196 -7.36 14.91 -7.09
CA GLU A 196 -8.65 14.90 -7.79
C GLU A 196 -9.80 14.32 -6.94
N GLY A 197 -9.51 13.77 -5.75
CA GLY A 197 -10.50 13.17 -4.87
C GLY A 197 -11.04 11.82 -5.35
N ILE A 198 -10.36 11.15 -6.30
CA ILE A 198 -10.76 9.85 -6.84
C ILE A 198 -11.07 8.80 -5.75
N PRO A 199 -10.24 8.61 -4.70
CA PRO A 199 -10.54 7.63 -3.65
C PRO A 199 -11.64 8.06 -2.68
N THR A 200 -12.10 9.32 -2.71
CA THR A 200 -13.03 9.88 -1.71
C THR A 200 -14.32 10.46 -2.28
N GLN A 201 -14.42 10.65 -3.60
CA GLN A 201 -15.56 11.29 -4.27
C GLN A 201 -16.85 10.46 -4.22
N SER A 202 -16.76 9.13 -4.07
CA SER A 202 -17.92 8.24 -3.98
C SER A 202 -17.92 7.50 -2.65
N SER A 203 -19.09 7.39 -2.02
CA SER A 203 -19.24 6.58 -0.79
C SER A 203 -18.83 5.12 -1.00
N TYR A 204 -18.96 4.61 -2.24
CA TYR A 204 -18.56 3.24 -2.57
C TYR A 204 -17.04 3.05 -2.37
N PHE A 205 -16.20 3.89 -2.96
CA PHE A 205 -14.75 3.78 -2.78
C PHE A 205 -14.27 4.27 -1.42
N LYS A 206 -14.84 5.37 -0.93
CA LYS A 206 -14.41 6.07 0.29
C LYS A 206 -14.31 5.16 1.52
N TYR A 207 -15.21 4.17 1.60
CA TYR A 207 -15.33 3.27 2.76
C TYR A 207 -14.84 1.84 2.50
N ARG A 208 -14.34 1.54 1.30
CA ARG A 208 -13.74 0.22 0.99
C ARG A 208 -12.25 0.24 1.29
N MET A 209 -11.87 -0.19 2.49
CA MET A 209 -10.48 -0.16 2.94
C MET A 209 -9.57 -1.04 2.06
N ALA A 210 -10.10 -2.13 1.50
CA ALA A 210 -9.41 -2.96 0.54
C ALA A 210 -8.97 -2.18 -0.71
N TYR A 211 -9.76 -1.20 -1.16
CA TYR A 211 -9.42 -0.36 -2.32
C TYR A 211 -8.58 0.84 -1.92
N ARG A 212 -8.99 1.53 -0.85
CA ARG A 212 -8.38 2.78 -0.43
C ARG A 212 -6.90 2.64 -0.06
N THR A 213 -6.51 1.51 0.51
CA THR A 213 -5.11 1.20 0.87
C THR A 213 -4.15 1.37 -0.32
N TRP A 214 -4.53 0.88 -1.49
CA TRP A 214 -3.65 0.87 -2.66
C TRP A 214 -3.46 2.24 -3.29
N PHE A 215 -4.36 3.20 -3.07
CA PHE A 215 -4.10 4.60 -3.42
C PHE A 215 -3.00 5.22 -2.55
N HIS A 216 -2.76 4.69 -1.34
CA HIS A 216 -1.79 5.24 -0.40
C HIS A 216 -0.42 4.56 -0.51
N MET A 217 -0.38 3.28 -0.85
CA MET A 217 0.87 2.49 -0.91
C MET A 217 2.01 3.14 -1.71
N PRO A 218 1.76 3.76 -2.89
CA PRO A 218 2.85 4.41 -3.63
C PRO A 218 3.51 5.56 -2.86
N LEU A 219 2.76 6.29 -2.03
CA LEU A 219 3.33 7.36 -1.20
C LEU A 219 4.24 6.77 -0.12
N MET A 220 3.85 5.63 0.46
CA MET A 220 4.65 4.88 1.44
C MET A 220 5.92 4.27 0.83
N HIS A 221 5.97 4.10 -0.49
CA HIS A 221 7.15 3.60 -1.20
C HIS A 221 8.12 4.71 -1.65
N SER A 222 7.76 5.98 -1.45
CA SER A 222 8.56 7.13 -1.84
C SER A 222 9.85 7.25 -1.02
N GLU A 223 10.94 7.72 -1.63
CA GLU A 223 12.12 8.19 -0.88
C GLU A 223 12.08 9.72 -0.67
N SER A 224 10.87 10.29 -0.49
CA SER A 224 10.64 11.71 -0.25
C SER A 224 9.95 11.96 1.09
N LEU A 225 10.61 12.72 1.97
CA LEU A 225 10.03 13.09 3.26
C LEU A 225 8.71 13.86 3.12
N ALA A 226 8.62 14.75 2.13
CA ALA A 226 7.41 15.52 1.88
C ALA A 226 6.23 14.62 1.47
N VAL A 227 6.50 13.53 0.75
CA VAL A 227 5.49 12.55 0.36
C VAL A 227 5.02 11.74 1.56
N HIS A 228 5.92 11.34 2.47
CA HIS A 228 5.53 10.71 3.74
C HIS A 228 4.69 11.64 4.63
N GLU A 229 5.03 12.93 4.71
CA GLU A 229 4.19 13.91 5.42
C GLU A 229 2.78 14.01 4.82
N GLN A 230 2.65 13.86 3.50
CA GLN A 230 1.35 13.79 2.84
C GLN A 230 0.64 12.46 3.11
N ALA A 231 1.36 11.33 3.07
CA ALA A 231 0.83 10.01 3.35
C ALA A 231 0.21 9.93 4.76
N VAL A 232 0.90 10.47 5.78
CA VAL A 232 0.36 10.57 7.15
C VAL A 232 -0.99 11.29 7.15
N LYS A 233 -1.12 12.44 6.47
CA LYS A 233 -2.39 13.20 6.40
C LYS A 233 -3.50 12.41 5.69
N VAL A 234 -3.15 11.63 4.68
CA VAL A 234 -4.08 10.78 3.92
C VAL A 234 -4.59 9.62 4.79
N HIS A 235 -3.72 8.96 5.55
CA HIS A 235 -4.12 7.94 6.54
C HIS A 235 -5.00 8.52 7.66
N GLU A 236 -4.62 9.68 8.22
CA GLU A 236 -5.47 10.38 9.19
C GLU A 236 -6.82 10.81 8.60
N GLY A 237 -6.84 11.24 7.32
CA GLY A 237 -8.06 11.53 6.58
C GLY A 237 -8.97 10.32 6.46
N THR A 238 -8.39 9.14 6.30
CA THR A 238 -9.13 7.87 6.27
C THR A 238 -9.83 7.59 7.58
N ALA A 239 -9.10 7.74 8.69
CA ALA A 239 -9.69 7.58 10.01
C ALA A 239 -10.81 8.61 10.25
N ARG A 240 -10.61 9.88 9.86
CA ARG A 240 -11.64 10.93 9.98
C ARG A 240 -12.91 10.57 9.20
N ASP A 241 -12.77 10.20 7.93
CA ASP A 241 -13.89 9.84 7.05
C ASP A 241 -14.76 8.72 7.63
N VAL A 242 -14.11 7.68 8.15
CA VAL A 242 -14.78 6.51 8.74
C VAL A 242 -15.46 6.89 10.05
N ASN A 243 -14.76 7.62 10.93
CA ASN A 243 -15.34 8.06 12.20
C ASN A 243 -16.55 8.98 12.00
N GLU A 244 -16.50 9.87 11.01
CA GLU A 244 -17.64 10.70 10.64
C GLU A 244 -18.83 9.87 10.15
N LEU A 245 -18.60 8.84 9.33
CA LEU A 245 -19.68 7.93 8.92
C LEU A 245 -20.31 7.23 10.12
N LEU A 246 -19.50 6.70 11.04
CA LEU A 246 -19.98 5.97 12.21
C LEU A 246 -20.73 6.85 13.21
N ALA A 247 -20.39 8.14 13.29
CA ALA A 247 -21.06 9.10 14.17
C ALA A 247 -22.39 9.66 13.62
N ARG A 248 -22.64 9.55 12.31
CA ARG A 248 -23.85 10.09 11.67
C ARG A 248 -25.10 9.27 11.99
N ASP A 249 -26.23 9.97 12.16
CA ASP A 249 -27.53 9.32 12.26
C ASP A 249 -27.85 8.57 10.96
N ALA A 250 -28.10 7.26 11.08
CA ALA A 250 -28.47 6.38 9.98
C ALA A 250 -29.64 6.91 9.15
N SER A 251 -30.58 7.67 9.73
CA SER A 251 -31.71 8.26 9.01
C SER A 251 -31.26 9.24 7.90
N THR A 252 -30.10 9.87 8.09
CA THR A 252 -29.52 10.90 7.19
C THR A 252 -28.59 10.33 6.12
N LEU A 253 -28.32 9.02 6.17
CA LEU A 253 -27.39 8.36 5.27
C LEU A 253 -28.05 7.94 3.95
N THR A 254 -27.28 8.03 2.86
CA THR A 254 -27.62 7.41 1.58
C THR A 254 -27.66 5.88 1.68
N GLY A 255 -28.18 5.21 0.65
CA GLY A 255 -28.25 3.74 0.64
C GLY A 255 -26.88 3.05 0.76
N GLU A 256 -25.85 3.59 0.10
CA GLU A 256 -24.48 3.05 0.18
C GLU A 256 -23.84 3.33 1.54
N GLU A 257 -24.00 4.54 2.07
CA GLU A 257 -23.48 4.89 3.39
C GLU A 257 -24.12 4.04 4.50
N LYS A 258 -25.43 3.76 4.42
CA LYS A 258 -26.12 2.86 5.36
C LYS A 258 -25.52 1.46 5.34
N ARG A 259 -25.22 0.91 4.15
CA ARG A 259 -24.57 -0.40 4.01
C ARG A 259 -23.18 -0.39 4.65
N CYS A 260 -22.36 0.61 4.30
CA CYS A 260 -21.01 0.76 4.84
C CYS A 260 -21.04 0.89 6.37
N GLN A 261 -21.90 1.76 6.91
CA GLN A 261 -22.04 1.97 8.35
C GLN A 261 -22.48 0.69 9.06
N ALA A 262 -23.44 -0.06 8.50
CA ALA A 262 -23.96 -1.28 9.10
C ALA A 262 -22.91 -2.40 9.20
N VAL A 263 -21.98 -2.49 8.24
CA VAL A 263 -20.88 -3.47 8.26
C VAL A 263 -19.76 -2.99 9.19
N LEU A 264 -19.29 -1.75 8.99
CA LEU A 264 -18.15 -1.20 9.72
C LEU A 264 -18.43 -1.07 11.23
N SER A 265 -19.66 -0.70 11.63
CA SER A 265 -20.04 -0.64 13.05
C SER A 265 -20.02 -2.00 13.75
N LYS A 266 -20.31 -3.09 13.03
CA LYS A 266 -20.21 -4.46 13.55
C LYS A 266 -18.77 -4.93 13.69
N LYS A 267 -17.84 -4.31 12.95
CA LYS A 267 -16.40 -4.61 12.96
C LYS A 267 -15.58 -3.51 13.65
N ALA A 268 -16.15 -2.77 14.62
CA ALA A 268 -15.53 -1.57 15.19
C ALA A 268 -14.10 -1.81 15.71
N ASP A 269 -13.87 -2.86 16.50
CA ASP A 269 -12.55 -3.16 17.05
C ASP A 269 -11.52 -3.51 15.95
N ALA A 270 -11.93 -4.31 14.96
CA ALA A 270 -11.08 -4.67 13.83
C ALA A 270 -10.78 -3.45 12.94
N LEU A 271 -11.74 -2.55 12.78
CA LEU A 271 -11.60 -1.32 12.03
C LEU A 271 -10.63 -0.35 12.73
N GLU A 272 -10.76 -0.19 14.04
CA GLU A 272 -9.82 0.62 14.84
C GLU A 272 -8.40 0.06 14.73
N ALA A 273 -8.24 -1.26 14.86
CA ALA A 273 -6.94 -1.91 14.67
C ALA A 273 -6.38 -1.68 13.26
N PHE A 274 -7.21 -1.81 12.22
CA PHE A 274 -6.80 -1.57 10.83
C PHE A 274 -6.32 -0.13 10.62
N LEU A 275 -7.09 0.86 11.07
CA LEU A 275 -6.76 2.28 10.92
C LEU A 275 -5.49 2.66 11.69
N SER A 276 -5.32 2.13 12.92
CA SER A 276 -4.09 2.34 13.69
C SER A 276 -2.89 1.71 13.01
N ASN A 277 -3.00 0.44 12.61
CA ASN A 277 -1.88 -0.30 12.04
C ASN A 277 -1.40 0.33 10.73
N THR A 278 -2.31 0.71 9.82
CA THR A 278 -1.92 1.34 8.55
C THR A 278 -1.20 2.67 8.77
N LEU A 279 -1.65 3.50 9.72
CA LEU A 279 -0.96 4.74 10.08
C LEU A 279 0.40 4.48 10.77
N ASP A 280 0.50 3.46 11.61
CA ASP A 280 1.75 3.11 12.29
C ASP A 280 2.80 2.56 11.32
N PHE A 281 2.37 1.79 10.31
CA PHE A 281 3.25 1.39 9.20
C PHE A 281 3.79 2.62 8.46
N GLU A 282 2.94 3.56 8.07
CA GLU A 282 3.38 4.79 7.42
C GLU A 282 4.40 5.56 8.27
N LYS A 283 4.14 5.72 9.57
CA LYS A 283 5.08 6.40 10.48
C LYS A 283 6.44 5.69 10.56
N ARG A 284 6.47 4.35 10.57
CA ARG A 284 7.71 3.57 10.56
C ARG A 284 8.51 3.79 9.27
N HIS A 285 7.83 3.83 8.12
CA HIS A 285 8.47 4.17 6.84
C HIS A 285 9.04 5.58 6.86
N LYS A 286 8.26 6.56 7.34
CA LYS A 286 8.67 7.96 7.47
C LYS A 286 9.93 8.11 8.32
N VAL A 287 10.04 7.41 9.46
CA VAL A 287 11.23 7.46 10.33
C VAL A 287 12.50 7.04 9.59
N ILE A 288 12.42 6.05 8.70
CA ILE A 288 13.58 5.62 7.89
C ILE A 288 13.99 6.75 6.94
N ILE A 289 13.03 7.37 6.26
CA ILE A 289 13.29 8.47 5.33
C ILE A 289 13.76 9.74 6.06
N GLU A 290 13.23 10.05 7.24
CA GLU A 290 13.73 11.14 8.09
C GLU A 290 15.19 10.94 8.48
N ARG A 291 15.58 9.69 8.78
CA ARG A 291 16.93 9.36 9.22
C ARG A 291 17.95 9.31 8.09
N PHE A 292 17.61 8.66 6.98
CA PHE A 292 18.58 8.35 5.92
C PHE A 292 18.32 9.11 4.62
N GLY A 293 17.17 9.76 4.47
CA GLY A 293 16.73 10.42 3.22
C GLY A 293 16.37 9.44 2.10
N ARG A 294 16.40 8.13 2.36
CA ARG A 294 16.18 7.03 1.41
C ARG A 294 15.99 5.72 2.16
N TYR A 295 15.63 4.64 1.47
CA TYR A 295 15.56 3.29 2.03
C TYR A 295 16.91 2.55 1.88
N PRO A 296 17.63 2.27 2.98
CA PRO A 296 18.94 1.64 2.89
C PRO A 296 18.93 0.26 2.23
N HIS A 297 17.86 -0.53 2.42
CA HIS A 297 17.75 -1.86 1.84
C HIS A 297 17.70 -1.85 0.30
N ARG A 298 17.31 -0.73 -0.33
CA ARG A 298 17.30 -0.58 -1.79
C ARG A 298 18.69 -0.30 -2.38
N ASN A 299 19.68 0.02 -1.55
CA ASN A 299 21.00 0.46 -2.00
C ASN A 299 21.67 -0.52 -2.96
N GLN A 300 21.66 -1.82 -2.62
CA GLN A 300 22.28 -2.84 -3.46
C GLN A 300 21.63 -2.93 -4.84
N ALA A 301 20.29 -2.99 -4.89
CA ALA A 301 19.55 -3.07 -6.15
C ALA A 301 19.78 -1.82 -7.02
N LEU A 302 19.82 -0.64 -6.39
CA LEU A 302 20.04 0.65 -7.04
C LEU A 302 21.52 0.96 -7.31
N GLY A 303 22.46 0.08 -6.97
CA GLY A 303 23.90 0.31 -7.14
C GLY A 303 24.46 1.45 -6.28
N ARG A 304 23.79 1.81 -5.18
CA ARG A 304 24.22 2.84 -4.23
C ARG A 304 25.20 2.26 -3.22
N VAL A 305 26.19 3.06 -2.82
CA VAL A 305 27.07 2.72 -1.69
C VAL A 305 26.34 3.06 -0.39
N SER A 306 26.21 2.07 0.50
CA SER A 306 25.66 2.28 1.84
C SER A 306 26.66 3.00 2.74
N THR A 307 26.20 3.94 3.56
CA THR A 307 26.99 4.56 4.60
C THR A 307 27.26 3.56 5.76
N PRO A 308 28.26 3.81 6.63
CA PRO A 308 28.47 2.97 7.81
C PRO A 308 27.22 2.86 8.70
N GLU A 309 26.46 3.96 8.85
CA GLU A 309 25.23 3.99 9.64
C GLU A 309 24.11 3.14 9.00
N GLU A 310 23.97 3.21 7.67
CA GLU A 310 23.02 2.38 6.92
C GLU A 310 23.37 0.89 7.03
N ILE A 311 24.65 0.53 6.98
CA ILE A 311 25.13 -0.84 7.16
C ILE A 311 24.83 -1.33 8.58
N GLU A 312 25.13 -0.52 9.60
CA GLU A 312 24.82 -0.85 10.99
C GLU A 312 23.32 -1.03 11.21
N TYR A 313 22.50 -0.15 10.66
CA TYR A 313 21.03 -0.26 10.71
C TYR A 313 20.55 -1.60 10.13
N LEU A 314 20.99 -1.95 8.93
CA LEU A 314 20.59 -3.21 8.27
C LEU A 314 21.11 -4.44 9.03
N ASN A 315 22.35 -4.43 9.51
CA ASN A 315 22.93 -5.56 10.26
C ASN A 315 22.22 -5.80 11.60
N ASN A 316 21.59 -4.79 12.19
CA ASN A 316 20.86 -4.89 13.45
C ASN A 316 19.37 -5.17 13.26
N GLY A 317 18.95 -5.66 12.08
CA GLY A 317 17.55 -5.99 11.81
C GLY A 317 16.69 -4.78 11.49
N GLY A 318 17.30 -3.73 10.90
CA GLY A 318 16.59 -2.57 10.37
C GLY A 318 15.43 -2.99 9.46
N GLU A 319 14.34 -2.26 9.57
CA GLU A 319 13.11 -2.54 8.84
C GLU A 319 13.30 -2.39 7.33
N THR A 320 12.79 -3.38 6.61
CA THR A 320 12.81 -3.42 5.15
C THR A 320 11.38 -3.50 4.65
N PHE A 321 11.01 -2.56 3.80
CA PHE A 321 9.66 -2.44 3.27
C PHE A 321 9.70 -2.32 1.75
N GLY A 322 8.75 -2.98 1.07
CA GLY A 322 8.70 -3.04 -0.39
C GLY A 322 9.18 -4.37 -0.94
#